data_AF-A0A8S2M2U5-F1
#
_entry.id   AF-A0A8S2M2U5-F1
#
_cell.length_a   1.000
_cell.length_b   1.000
_cell.length_c   1.000
_cell.angle_alpha   90.00
_cell.angle_beta   90.00
_cell.angle_gamma   90.00
#
_symmetry.space_group_name_H-M   'P 1'
#
loop_
_entity.id
_entity.type
_entity.pdbx_description
1 polymer ?
#
loop_
_entity_poly.entity_id
_entity_poly.type
_entity_poly.pdbx_seq_one_letter_code
_entity_poly.pdbx_strand_id
1 'polypeptide(L)'
;MPFIEDWITHPMTIINRLYDKSPSTFEHDVRNYFQSHIDNPALYKEIPSLNDRHDESPLPSGCLVRYRAMVQDMADDEIYCTHYKVRSNDHHGTVIEKSAKFMDLFVCPPGYSIVVEEPPREKFGSRQCFTCVPIPNESQWVKDTYQLYFGEEMTMQKRPIHEQDNVQQLLSPLKRLKASAPMETTDGNSETVTKVEPVKTIAKSSCMVKVYDTTDDMILNTMVEFIGIYYEHSVIKADSLQALNQMDPDQVPHIKTIHCIQYKKLSHINPILYHLRNIESSQILLARQHILSLFESIFPNDKLLCEYLLLHIISRIYVRQLSVAYGKLSLNISNISAEQLSALEQLLQTILPLHSRLSITVDTLNTMQLMPNKDVAIDDSDASQLKQTPLQLPFSSHLLI
;
A
#
# COMPACT_ATOMS: atom_id res chain seq x y z
N MET A 1 19.62 -14.80 -30.03
CA MET A 1 19.34 -14.43 -28.63
C MET A 1 17.85 -14.64 -28.41
N PRO A 2 17.41 -15.38 -27.38
CA PRO A 2 15.99 -15.48 -27.10
C PRO A 2 15.47 -14.08 -26.75
N PHE A 3 14.37 -13.66 -27.37
CA PHE A 3 13.66 -12.43 -27.00
C PHE A 3 13.38 -12.51 -25.49
N ILE A 4 13.95 -11.61 -24.69
CA ILE A 4 13.49 -11.41 -23.32
C ILE A 4 12.07 -10.88 -23.46
N GLU A 5 11.08 -11.69 -23.09
CA GLU A 5 9.68 -11.29 -23.12
C GLU A 5 9.48 -10.15 -22.14
N ASP A 6 9.03 -8.99 -22.62
CA ASP A 6 8.87 -7.77 -21.84
C ASP A 6 7.55 -7.79 -21.05
N TRP A 7 7.49 -8.67 -20.06
CA TRP A 7 6.32 -8.93 -19.22
C TRP A 7 6.04 -7.84 -18.19
N ILE A 8 7.01 -6.95 -17.93
CA ILE A 8 6.88 -5.85 -16.97
C ILE A 8 6.39 -4.59 -17.67
N THR A 9 7.00 -4.15 -18.77
CA THR A 9 6.56 -2.89 -19.39
C THR A 9 5.38 -3.08 -20.34
N HIS A 10 5.21 -4.28 -20.92
CA HIS A 10 4.10 -4.61 -21.82
C HIS A 10 3.38 -5.93 -21.46
N PRO A 11 2.87 -6.12 -20.23
CA PRO A 11 2.17 -7.33 -19.79
C PRO A 11 0.97 -7.71 -20.68
N MET A 12 0.26 -6.72 -21.23
CA MET A 12 -0.88 -6.96 -22.11
C MET A 12 -0.51 -7.73 -23.39
N THR A 13 0.72 -7.64 -23.88
CA THR A 13 1.18 -8.43 -25.04
C THR A 13 1.19 -9.92 -24.71
N ILE A 14 1.64 -10.27 -23.49
CA ILE A 14 1.65 -11.65 -23.00
C ILE A 14 0.24 -12.16 -22.80
N ILE A 15 -0.61 -11.36 -22.16
CA ILE A 15 -2.02 -11.68 -21.89
C ILE A 15 -2.77 -11.94 -23.20
N ASN A 16 -2.65 -11.03 -24.18
CA ASN A 16 -3.28 -11.21 -25.49
C ASN A 16 -2.79 -12.47 -26.21
N ARG A 17 -1.49 -12.75 -26.18
CA ARG A 17 -0.93 -13.98 -26.77
C ARG A 17 -1.46 -15.26 -26.09
N LEU A 18 -1.60 -15.25 -24.76
CA LEU A 18 -2.18 -16.38 -24.03
C LEU A 18 -3.65 -16.56 -24.39
N TYR A 19 -4.39 -15.45 -24.53
CA TYR A 19 -5.77 -15.47 -24.99
C TYR A 19 -5.89 -16.06 -26.40
N ASP A 20 -5.10 -15.57 -27.35
CA ASP A 20 -5.12 -16.03 -28.75
C ASP A 20 -4.78 -17.53 -28.87
N LYS A 21 -3.94 -18.04 -27.96
CA LYS A 21 -3.56 -19.46 -27.93
C LYS A 21 -4.70 -20.34 -27.39
N SER A 22 -5.35 -19.92 -26.30
CA SER A 22 -6.34 -20.75 -25.59
C SER A 22 -7.38 -19.89 -24.85
N PRO A 23 -8.41 -19.38 -25.55
CA PRO A 23 -9.42 -18.50 -24.94
C PRO A 23 -10.16 -19.13 -23.74
N SER A 24 -10.38 -20.44 -23.76
CA SER A 24 -11.14 -21.15 -22.72
C SER A 24 -10.39 -21.32 -21.39
N THR A 25 -9.05 -21.37 -21.42
CA THR A 25 -8.20 -21.55 -20.22
C THR A 25 -7.36 -20.31 -19.90
N PHE A 26 -7.51 -19.26 -20.70
CA PHE A 26 -6.74 -18.02 -20.65
C PHE A 26 -6.54 -17.47 -19.24
N GLU A 27 -7.59 -17.42 -18.40
CA GLU A 27 -7.48 -16.86 -17.06
C GLU A 27 -6.55 -17.66 -16.15
N HIS A 28 -6.62 -18.98 -16.26
CA HIS A 28 -5.72 -19.89 -15.54
C HIS A 28 -4.30 -19.77 -16.06
N ASP A 29 -4.13 -19.69 -17.39
CA ASP A 29 -2.83 -19.57 -18.04
C ASP A 29 -2.12 -18.25 -17.70
N VAL A 30 -2.86 -17.13 -17.66
CA VAL A 30 -2.37 -15.83 -17.19
C VAL A 30 -1.93 -15.92 -15.73
N ARG A 31 -2.78 -16.46 -14.84
CA ARG A 31 -2.44 -16.57 -13.42
C ARG A 31 -1.17 -17.40 -13.22
N ASN A 32 -1.08 -18.56 -13.87
CA ASN A 32 0.09 -19.43 -13.76
C ASN A 32 1.36 -18.76 -14.31
N TYR A 33 1.26 -18.07 -15.46
CA TYR A 33 2.40 -17.37 -16.05
C TYR A 33 2.95 -16.30 -15.10
N PHE A 34 2.10 -15.41 -14.60
CA PHE A 34 2.57 -14.36 -13.70
C PHE A 34 2.99 -14.93 -12.34
N GLN A 35 2.28 -15.92 -11.80
CA GLN A 35 2.66 -16.56 -10.53
C GLN A 35 4.05 -17.19 -10.61
N SER A 36 4.41 -17.88 -11.71
CA SER A 36 5.74 -18.48 -11.85
C SER A 36 6.86 -17.43 -11.90
N HIS A 37 6.58 -16.23 -12.41
CA HIS A 37 7.53 -15.13 -12.40
C HIS A 37 7.62 -14.47 -11.01
N ILE A 38 6.48 -14.29 -10.34
CA ILE A 38 6.38 -13.71 -9.00
C ILE A 38 7.06 -14.60 -7.95
N ASP A 39 6.94 -15.92 -8.09
CA ASP A 39 7.58 -16.89 -7.19
C ASP A 39 9.11 -16.87 -7.29
N ASN A 40 9.67 -16.32 -8.37
CA ASN A 40 11.10 -16.12 -8.51
C ASN A 40 11.53 -14.79 -7.84
N PRO A 41 12.32 -14.83 -6.75
CA PRO A 41 12.70 -13.61 -6.02
C PRO A 41 13.51 -12.60 -6.83
N ALA A 42 14.23 -13.04 -7.87
CA ALA A 42 14.98 -12.12 -8.73
C ALA A 42 14.03 -11.29 -9.61
N LEU A 43 13.09 -11.96 -10.28
CA LEU A 43 12.09 -11.33 -11.14
C LEU A 43 11.09 -10.50 -10.33
N TYR A 44 10.74 -10.93 -9.11
CA TYR A 44 9.85 -10.18 -8.23
C TYR A 44 10.39 -8.78 -7.90
N LYS A 45 11.71 -8.64 -7.71
CA LYS A 45 12.36 -7.35 -7.39
C LYS A 45 12.36 -6.39 -8.58
N GLU A 46 12.30 -6.91 -9.80
CA GLU A 46 12.22 -6.08 -11.01
C GLU A 46 10.85 -5.41 -11.16
N ILE A 47 9.82 -5.90 -10.48
CA ILE A 47 8.48 -5.30 -10.54
C ILE A 47 8.49 -3.96 -9.77
N PRO A 48 8.19 -2.84 -10.43
CA PRO A 48 8.21 -1.53 -9.81
C PRO A 48 7.14 -1.42 -8.72
N SER A 49 7.54 -0.89 -7.56
CA SER A 49 6.66 -0.68 -6.40
C SER A 49 6.05 0.71 -6.42
N LEU A 50 4.72 0.80 -6.35
CA LEU A 50 4.03 2.09 -6.18
C LEU A 50 4.32 2.73 -4.82
N ASN A 51 4.74 1.96 -3.82
CA ASN A 51 5.02 2.46 -2.47
C ASN A 51 6.33 3.25 -2.39
N ASP A 52 7.32 2.89 -3.20
CA ASP A 52 8.70 3.36 -3.11
C ASP A 52 8.99 4.55 -4.06
N ARG A 53 7.97 5.02 -4.78
CA ARG A 53 8.11 6.14 -5.71
C ARG A 53 8.13 7.46 -4.94
N HIS A 54 9.30 8.09 -4.95
CA HIS A 54 9.53 9.42 -4.40
C HIS A 54 9.44 10.52 -5.47
N ASP A 55 9.75 10.18 -6.72
CA ASP A 55 9.71 11.11 -7.83
C ASP A 55 8.38 11.03 -8.57
N GLU A 56 7.79 12.19 -8.87
CA GLU A 56 6.57 12.36 -9.67
C GLU A 56 6.73 11.96 -11.14
N SER A 57 7.84 11.29 -11.52
CA SER A 57 7.99 10.74 -12.86
C SER A 57 6.82 9.78 -13.14
N PRO A 58 6.02 10.04 -14.18
CA PRO A 58 4.82 9.24 -14.44
C PRO A 58 5.26 7.82 -14.80
N LEU A 59 4.61 6.84 -14.17
CA LEU A 59 4.73 5.46 -14.62
C LEU A 59 4.03 5.33 -15.97
N PRO A 60 4.62 4.62 -16.95
CA PRO A 60 3.92 4.32 -18.18
C PRO A 60 2.63 3.56 -17.90
N SER A 61 1.50 4.06 -18.39
CA SER A 61 0.24 3.30 -18.38
C SER A 61 0.42 1.98 -19.16
N GLY A 62 -0.15 0.91 -18.62
CA GLY A 62 -0.07 -0.44 -19.17
C GLY A 62 1.11 -1.28 -18.65
N CYS A 63 1.96 -0.76 -17.76
CA CYS A 63 3.03 -1.55 -17.15
C CYS A 63 2.55 -2.35 -15.92
N LEU A 64 3.29 -3.39 -15.57
CA LEU A 64 3.07 -4.20 -14.38
C LEU A 64 3.68 -3.49 -13.16
N VAL A 65 2.94 -3.44 -12.06
CA VAL A 65 3.39 -2.85 -10.79
C VAL A 65 3.05 -3.77 -9.62
N ARG A 66 3.76 -3.57 -8.51
CA ARG A 66 3.39 -4.09 -7.18
C ARG A 66 2.92 -2.95 -6.29
N TYR A 67 1.91 -3.20 -5.48
CA TYR A 67 1.33 -2.21 -4.59
C TYR A 67 0.93 -2.85 -3.26
N ARG A 68 1.61 -2.44 -2.21
CA ARG A 68 1.35 -2.85 -0.84
C ARG A 68 0.42 -1.84 -0.18
N ALA A 69 -0.80 -2.24 0.10
CA ALA A 69 -1.85 -1.29 0.45
C ALA A 69 -2.78 -1.80 1.54
N MET A 70 -3.56 -0.89 2.10
CA MET A 70 -4.71 -1.17 2.93
C MET A 70 -5.98 -0.85 2.14
N VAL A 71 -6.96 -1.75 2.19
CA VAL A 71 -8.30 -1.50 1.63
C VAL A 71 -8.99 -0.42 2.46
N GLN A 72 -9.23 0.74 1.84
CA GLN A 72 -9.87 1.88 2.47
C GLN A 72 -11.38 1.90 2.23
N ASP A 73 -11.83 1.58 1.03
CA ASP A 73 -13.24 1.50 0.67
C ASP A 73 -13.49 0.35 -0.30
N MET A 74 -14.71 -0.15 -0.27
CA MET A 74 -15.22 -1.18 -1.16
C MET A 74 -16.39 -0.58 -1.92
N ALA A 75 -16.24 -0.44 -3.23
CA ALA A 75 -17.32 -0.07 -4.11
C ALA A 75 -18.11 -1.32 -4.52
N ASP A 76 -19.33 -1.10 -5.01
CA ASP A 76 -20.11 -2.17 -5.61
C ASP A 76 -19.39 -2.77 -6.83
N ASP A 77 -19.81 -3.97 -7.17
CA ASP A 77 -19.33 -4.70 -8.34
C ASP A 77 -19.52 -3.89 -9.62
N GLU A 78 -18.44 -3.75 -10.38
CA GLU A 78 -18.45 -3.11 -11.69
C GLU A 78 -18.74 -4.15 -12.77
N ILE A 79 -19.81 -3.94 -13.54
CA ILE A 79 -20.10 -4.76 -14.72
C ILE A 79 -19.25 -4.25 -15.88
N TYR A 80 -18.51 -5.15 -16.53
CA TYR A 80 -17.66 -4.81 -17.67
C TYR A 80 -17.85 -5.80 -18.82
N CYS A 81 -17.55 -5.37 -20.03
CA CYS A 81 -17.53 -6.26 -21.18
C CYS A 81 -16.24 -7.09 -21.17
N THR A 82 -16.37 -8.41 -21.22
CA THR A 82 -15.23 -9.35 -21.15
C THR A 82 -14.43 -9.42 -22.46
N HIS A 83 -15.08 -9.13 -23.59
CA HIS A 83 -14.50 -9.23 -24.92
C HIS A 83 -14.96 -8.09 -25.82
N TYR A 84 -14.15 -7.72 -26.80
CA TYR A 84 -14.53 -6.78 -27.84
C TYR A 84 -14.07 -7.27 -29.20
N LYS A 85 -14.70 -6.77 -30.26
CA LYS A 85 -14.38 -7.15 -31.64
C LYS A 85 -13.67 -5.99 -32.33
N VAL A 86 -12.67 -6.33 -33.13
CA VAL A 86 -12.01 -5.41 -34.05
C VAL A 86 -12.14 -5.93 -35.48
N ARG A 87 -12.42 -5.05 -36.43
CA ARG A 87 -12.56 -5.36 -37.85
C ARG A 87 -11.35 -4.82 -38.60
N SER A 88 -10.71 -5.64 -39.44
CA SER A 88 -9.66 -5.17 -40.33
C SER A 88 -10.22 -4.18 -41.33
N ASN A 89 -9.50 -3.09 -41.59
CA ASN A 89 -9.89 -2.06 -42.55
C ASN A 89 -9.49 -2.45 -44.00
N ASP A 90 -8.97 -3.67 -44.19
CA ASP A 90 -8.71 -4.23 -45.52
C ASP A 90 -10.00 -4.64 -46.26
N HIS A 91 -9.86 -5.01 -47.55
CA HIS A 91 -10.99 -5.43 -48.38
C HIS A 91 -11.69 -6.72 -47.89
N HIS A 92 -11.06 -7.49 -46.99
CA HIS A 92 -11.62 -8.73 -46.46
C HIS A 92 -12.48 -8.50 -45.22
N GLY A 93 -12.30 -7.39 -44.49
CA GLY A 93 -13.15 -7.01 -43.37
C GLY A 93 -13.13 -8.01 -42.22
N THR A 94 -12.02 -8.75 -42.06
CA THR A 94 -11.90 -9.84 -41.08
C THR A 94 -12.15 -9.32 -39.67
N VAL A 95 -13.04 -9.98 -38.93
CA VAL A 95 -13.36 -9.62 -37.54
C VAL A 95 -12.62 -10.54 -36.59
N ILE A 96 -11.89 -9.95 -35.64
CA ILE A 96 -11.12 -10.63 -34.61
C ILE A 96 -11.69 -10.26 -33.25
N GLU A 97 -11.90 -11.25 -32.41
CA GLU A 97 -12.31 -11.07 -31.03
C GLU A 97 -11.09 -10.98 -30.11
N LYS A 98 -11.13 -10.04 -29.16
CA LYS A 98 -10.07 -9.77 -28.18
C LYS A 98 -10.63 -9.73 -26.77
N SER A 99 -9.80 -10.06 -25.78
CA SER A 99 -10.13 -9.92 -24.36
C SER A 99 -10.06 -8.46 -23.92
N ALA A 100 -11.05 -8.02 -23.15
CA ALA A 100 -11.10 -6.74 -22.45
C ALA A 100 -10.76 -6.87 -20.95
N LYS A 101 -10.27 -8.04 -20.52
CA LYS A 101 -9.80 -8.23 -19.15
C LYS A 101 -8.51 -7.44 -18.91
N PHE A 102 -8.33 -6.98 -17.67
CA PHE A 102 -7.20 -6.18 -17.20
C PHE A 102 -7.02 -4.79 -17.84
N MET A 103 -8.09 -4.20 -18.38
CA MET A 103 -8.07 -2.84 -18.91
C MET A 103 -9.44 -2.16 -18.77
N ASP A 104 -9.46 -0.84 -18.98
CA ASP A 104 -10.69 -0.02 -19.00
C ASP A 104 -11.04 0.49 -20.39
N LEU A 105 -10.03 0.74 -21.24
CA LEU A 105 -10.20 1.27 -22.59
C LEU A 105 -9.81 0.21 -23.62
N PHE A 106 -10.69 -0.06 -24.59
CA PHE A 106 -10.39 -0.99 -25.67
C PHE A 106 -9.27 -0.46 -26.56
N VAL A 107 -8.29 -1.31 -26.85
CA VAL A 107 -7.15 -0.96 -27.70
C VAL A 107 -7.44 -1.38 -29.13
N CYS A 108 -7.47 -0.41 -30.04
CA CYS A 108 -7.61 -0.66 -31.48
C CYS A 108 -6.23 -0.76 -32.13
N PRO A 109 -5.84 -1.91 -32.71
CA PRO A 109 -4.59 -2.02 -33.45
C PRO A 109 -4.58 -1.14 -34.71
N PRO A 110 -3.40 -0.70 -35.20
CA PRO A 110 -3.29 0.00 -36.48
C PRO A 110 -3.88 -0.83 -37.62
N GLY A 111 -4.69 -0.20 -38.47
CA GLY A 111 -5.35 -0.87 -39.60
C GLY A 111 -6.64 -1.61 -39.24
N TYR A 112 -7.12 -1.51 -38.00
CA TYR A 112 -8.40 -2.05 -37.56
C TYR A 112 -9.37 -0.93 -37.13
N SER A 113 -10.64 -1.28 -36.95
CA SER A 113 -11.68 -0.46 -36.34
C SER A 113 -12.42 -1.26 -35.27
N ILE A 114 -12.76 -0.63 -34.14
CA ILE A 114 -13.57 -1.28 -33.10
C ILE A 114 -14.99 -1.46 -33.64
N VAL A 115 -15.51 -2.68 -33.52
CA VAL A 115 -16.89 -2.97 -33.88
C VAL A 115 -17.78 -2.58 -32.71
N VAL A 116 -18.59 -1.53 -32.91
CA VAL A 116 -19.56 -1.05 -31.93
C VAL A 116 -20.88 -1.79 -32.17
N GLU A 117 -20.98 -2.98 -31.59
CA GLU A 117 -22.21 -3.77 -31.52
C GLU A 117 -22.53 -4.01 -30.04
N GLU A 118 -23.81 -4.02 -29.68
CA GLU A 118 -24.20 -4.42 -28.31
C GLU A 118 -23.75 -5.87 -28.07
N PRO A 119 -22.86 -6.12 -27.10
CA PRO A 119 -22.41 -7.47 -26.82
C PRO A 119 -23.58 -8.28 -26.21
N PRO A 120 -23.70 -9.58 -26.53
CA PRO A 120 -24.68 -10.45 -25.88
C PRO A 120 -24.42 -10.49 -24.37
N ARG A 121 -25.49 -10.73 -23.59
CA ARG A 121 -25.44 -10.72 -22.11
C ARG A 121 -24.35 -11.63 -21.52
N GLU A 122 -24.06 -12.75 -22.20
CA GLU A 122 -23.04 -13.73 -21.83
C GLU A 122 -21.60 -13.18 -21.88
N LYS A 123 -21.39 -12.02 -22.51
CA LYS A 123 -20.09 -11.36 -22.61
C LYS A 123 -19.87 -10.27 -21.56
N PHE A 124 -20.76 -10.15 -20.59
CA PHE A 124 -20.52 -9.30 -19.42
C PHE A 124 -19.93 -10.13 -18.28
N GLY A 125 -19.00 -9.51 -17.56
CA GLY A 125 -18.44 -10.03 -16.33
C GLY A 125 -18.62 -9.01 -15.20
N SER A 126 -18.40 -9.48 -13.97
CA SER A 126 -18.31 -8.61 -12.79
C SER A 126 -16.86 -8.53 -12.32
N ARG A 127 -16.46 -7.38 -11.77
CA ARG A 127 -15.19 -7.20 -11.06
C ARG A 127 -15.42 -6.33 -9.84
N GLN A 128 -14.77 -6.69 -8.73
CA GLN A 128 -14.87 -5.92 -7.50
C GLN A 128 -13.88 -4.75 -7.53
N CYS A 129 -14.34 -3.56 -7.13
CA CYS A 129 -13.54 -2.34 -7.10
C CYS A 129 -13.23 -1.92 -5.66
N PHE A 130 -11.94 -1.69 -5.38
CA PHE A 130 -11.44 -1.27 -4.08
C PHE A 130 -10.73 0.06 -4.18
N THR A 131 -11.01 0.97 -3.26
CA THR A 131 -10.13 2.12 -3.03
C THR A 131 -9.07 1.69 -2.04
N CYS A 132 -7.82 1.71 -2.46
CA CYS A 132 -6.68 1.28 -1.66
C CYS A 132 -5.77 2.48 -1.38
N VAL A 133 -5.18 2.50 -0.19
CA VAL A 133 -4.18 3.50 0.21
C VAL A 133 -2.90 2.80 0.63
N PRO A 134 -1.72 3.44 0.51
CA PRO A 134 -0.51 2.91 1.13
C PRO A 134 -0.77 2.66 2.61
N ILE A 135 -0.19 1.60 3.15
CA ILE A 135 -0.46 1.19 4.54
C ILE A 135 -0.14 2.38 5.46
N PRO A 136 -1.14 2.92 6.19
CA PRO A 136 -0.92 4.09 7.02
C PRO A 136 -0.11 3.69 8.26
N ASN A 137 0.61 4.67 8.82
CA ASN A 137 1.30 4.54 10.11
C ASN A 137 2.37 3.42 10.14
N GLU A 138 2.93 3.07 8.99
CA GLU A 138 4.12 2.24 8.89
C GLU A 138 5.35 2.96 9.46
N SER A 139 6.03 2.29 10.39
CA SER A 139 7.30 2.76 10.94
C SER A 139 8.37 2.87 9.85
N GLN A 140 9.26 3.85 9.98
CA GLN A 140 10.26 4.13 8.94
C GLN A 140 11.17 2.93 8.65
N TRP A 141 11.58 2.19 9.70
CA TRP A 141 12.40 1.00 9.54
C TRP A 141 11.73 -0.09 8.69
N VAL A 142 10.39 -0.19 8.71
CA VAL A 142 9.66 -1.15 7.87
C VAL A 142 9.78 -0.78 6.40
N LYS A 143 9.59 0.51 6.08
CA LYS A 143 9.71 1.02 4.71
C LYS A 143 11.13 0.82 4.18
N ASP A 144 12.12 1.27 4.94
CA ASP A 144 13.53 1.17 4.55
C ASP A 144 13.97 -0.28 4.36
N THR A 145 13.55 -1.17 5.27
CA THR A 145 13.90 -2.60 5.20
C THR A 145 13.19 -3.29 4.04
N TYR A 146 11.93 -2.95 3.77
CA TYR A 146 11.20 -3.49 2.63
C TYR A 146 11.84 -3.03 1.31
N GLN A 147 12.22 -1.75 1.21
CA GLN A 147 12.94 -1.21 0.06
C GLN A 147 14.32 -1.87 -0.10
N LEU A 148 15.04 -2.17 0.99
CA LEU A 148 16.31 -2.87 0.92
C LEU A 148 16.18 -4.29 0.35
N TYR A 149 15.14 -5.03 0.75
CA TYR A 149 14.96 -6.41 0.31
C TYR A 149 14.33 -6.52 -1.07
N PHE A 150 13.40 -5.63 -1.39
CA PHE A 150 12.53 -5.75 -2.55
C PHE A 150 12.61 -4.57 -3.53
N GLY A 151 13.19 -3.44 -3.13
CA GLY A 151 13.34 -2.26 -3.98
C GLY A 151 14.34 -2.47 -5.12
N GLU A 152 14.24 -1.59 -6.11
CA GLU A 152 15.17 -1.54 -7.24
C GLU A 152 16.59 -1.21 -6.73
N GLU A 153 17.60 -1.93 -7.22
CA GLU A 153 18.99 -1.53 -6.98
C GLU A 153 19.21 -0.17 -7.66
N MET A 154 19.29 0.90 -6.88
CA MET A 154 19.89 2.13 -7.38
C MET A 154 21.34 1.82 -7.74
N THR A 155 21.63 1.60 -9.01
CA THR A 155 22.99 1.52 -9.54
C THR A 155 23.64 2.90 -9.41
N MET A 156 24.12 3.22 -8.20
CA MET A 156 25.16 4.21 -8.00
C MET A 156 26.42 3.64 -8.64
N GLN A 157 26.72 4.04 -9.87
CA GLN A 157 28.02 3.80 -10.48
C GLN A 157 29.13 4.33 -9.57
N LYS A 158 29.74 3.45 -8.77
CA LYS A 158 31.05 3.68 -8.15
C LYS A 158 31.97 2.51 -8.52
N ARG A 159 33.08 2.87 -9.17
CA ARG A 159 34.17 1.98 -9.62
C ARG A 159 34.75 1.18 -8.44
N PRO A 160 35.34 -0.01 -8.70
CA PRO A 160 35.58 -1.02 -7.67
C PRO A 160 36.81 -0.69 -6.83
N ILE A 161 36.73 -0.98 -5.53
CA ILE A 161 37.90 -1.23 -4.69
C ILE A 161 37.80 -2.66 -4.17
N HIS A 162 38.96 -3.31 -4.27
CA HIS A 162 39.28 -4.71 -4.10
C HIS A 162 38.92 -5.29 -2.71
N GLU A 163 38.76 -6.61 -2.74
CA GLU A 163 38.32 -7.57 -1.71
C GLU A 163 39.02 -7.45 -0.35
N GLN A 164 38.26 -7.67 0.74
CA GLN A 164 38.42 -8.80 1.69
C GLN A 164 37.59 -8.58 2.96
N ASP A 165 36.76 -9.58 3.29
CA ASP A 165 36.27 -10.01 4.61
C ASP A 165 35.83 -8.97 5.66
N ASN A 166 34.52 -8.91 5.94
CA ASN A 166 33.99 -9.11 7.30
C ASN A 166 32.45 -9.15 7.35
N VAL A 167 31.91 -10.35 7.58
CA VAL A 167 30.51 -10.58 7.96
C VAL A 167 30.35 -10.22 9.44
N GLN A 168 30.35 -8.93 9.79
CA GLN A 168 30.06 -8.47 11.16
C GLN A 168 29.54 -7.03 11.23
N GLN A 169 28.76 -6.56 10.24
CA GLN A 169 28.23 -5.20 10.23
C GLN A 169 26.72 -5.11 9.96
N LEU A 170 25.94 -5.99 10.59
CA LEU A 170 24.46 -5.92 10.62
C LEU A 170 23.88 -5.26 11.89
N LEU A 171 24.71 -4.58 12.68
CA LEU A 171 24.27 -3.87 13.90
C LEU A 171 24.92 -2.48 14.01
N SER A 172 24.44 -1.50 13.24
CA SER A 172 24.50 -0.09 13.69
C SER A 172 23.69 0.90 12.81
N PRO A 173 22.39 1.13 13.12
CA PRO A 173 21.76 2.43 12.90
C PRO A 173 22.03 3.42 14.05
N LEU A 174 22.40 2.92 15.24
CA LEU A 174 22.45 3.69 16.49
C LEU A 174 23.67 4.63 16.67
N LYS A 175 24.60 4.71 15.71
CA LYS A 175 25.80 5.54 15.83
C LYS A 175 25.74 6.91 15.12
N ARG A 176 24.67 7.23 14.38
CA ARG A 176 24.50 8.55 13.75
C ARG A 176 23.76 9.60 14.59
N LEU A 177 23.40 9.28 15.84
CA LEU A 177 22.62 10.17 16.71
C LEU A 177 23.46 10.98 17.73
N LYS A 178 24.77 11.14 17.51
CA LYS A 178 25.63 11.99 18.36
C LYS A 178 26.44 12.99 17.54
N ALA A 179 25.77 13.93 16.89
CA ALA A 179 26.39 15.16 16.41
C ALA A 179 25.33 16.22 16.04
N SER A 180 24.75 16.86 17.06
CA SER A 180 24.15 18.20 16.91
C SER A 180 23.96 18.82 18.29
N ALA A 181 25.05 19.33 18.86
CA ALA A 181 24.96 20.34 19.90
C ALA A 181 25.10 21.72 19.22
N PRO A 182 24.16 22.66 19.39
CA PRO A 182 24.40 24.05 19.06
C PRO A 182 24.92 24.81 20.29
N MET A 183 25.96 25.60 20.06
CA MET A 183 26.50 26.61 20.96
C MET A 183 25.46 27.68 21.34
N GLU A 184 25.61 28.21 22.55
CA GLU A 184 24.95 29.40 23.05
C GLU A 184 25.30 30.65 22.23
N THR A 185 24.29 31.43 21.87
CA THR A 185 24.37 32.90 21.83
C THR A 185 23.02 33.49 22.23
N THR A 186 23.09 34.44 23.16
CA THR A 186 22.04 35.29 23.75
C THR A 186 21.34 36.20 22.74
N ASP A 187 19.99 36.29 22.80
CA ASP A 187 19.20 37.52 23.06
C ASP A 187 17.76 37.45 22.50
N GLY A 188 16.79 37.89 23.31
CA GLY A 188 15.63 38.69 22.83
C GLY A 188 14.28 38.01 22.54
N ASN A 189 13.38 38.02 23.53
CA ASN A 189 11.91 38.11 23.47
C ASN A 189 11.17 37.90 22.11
N SER A 190 10.33 36.85 22.04
CA SER A 190 8.94 36.96 21.55
C SER A 190 8.14 35.70 21.83
N GLU A 191 7.03 35.88 22.55
CA GLU A 191 5.95 34.91 22.71
C GLU A 191 5.44 34.47 21.33
N THR A 192 5.53 33.18 21.02
CA THR A 192 4.83 32.59 19.87
C THR A 192 4.12 31.32 20.30
N VAL A 193 2.80 31.41 20.29
CA VAL A 193 1.84 30.32 20.45
C VAL A 193 2.15 29.23 19.41
N THR A 194 2.60 28.07 19.87
CA THR A 194 2.84 26.90 19.04
C THR A 194 1.49 26.31 18.60
N LYS A 195 1.02 26.79 17.44
CA LYS A 195 -0.01 26.13 16.64
C LYS A 195 0.54 24.77 16.21
N VAL A 196 0.06 23.69 16.84
CA VAL A 196 0.30 22.34 16.36
C VAL A 196 -0.47 22.20 15.06
N GLU A 197 0.22 22.32 13.93
CA GLU A 197 -0.38 22.03 12.63
C GLU A 197 -0.82 20.56 12.59
N PRO A 198 -2.03 20.25 12.09
CA PRO A 198 -2.42 18.87 11.84
C PRO A 198 -1.40 18.27 10.89
N VAL A 199 -0.95 17.06 11.21
CA VAL A 199 -0.04 16.25 10.39
C VAL A 199 -0.54 16.31 8.95
N LYS A 200 0.15 17.10 8.11
CA LYS A 200 0.01 17.08 6.66
C LYS A 200 0.50 15.71 6.23
N THR A 201 -0.40 14.74 6.28
CA THR A 201 -0.21 13.44 5.66
C THR A 201 -0.10 13.77 4.19
N ILE A 202 1.12 13.81 3.66
CA ILE A 202 1.37 13.84 2.23
C ILE A 202 0.64 12.59 1.72
N ALA A 203 -0.56 12.80 1.19
CA ALA A 203 -1.40 11.75 0.66
C ALA A 203 -0.65 11.15 -0.53
N LYS A 204 0.14 10.11 -0.27
CA LYS A 204 0.49 9.17 -1.32
C LYS A 204 -0.85 8.71 -1.87
N SER A 205 -1.18 9.19 -3.08
CA SER A 205 -2.48 9.13 -3.73
C SER A 205 -3.13 7.75 -3.59
N SER A 206 -4.40 7.72 -3.21
CA SER A 206 -5.20 6.50 -3.27
C SER A 206 -5.17 5.91 -4.68
N CYS A 207 -5.32 4.59 -4.76
CA CYS A 207 -5.32 3.87 -6.01
C CYS A 207 -6.55 2.93 -6.05
N MET A 208 -7.27 2.97 -7.16
CA MET A 208 -8.38 2.05 -7.41
C MET A 208 -7.80 0.70 -7.85
N VAL A 209 -8.15 -0.37 -7.15
CA VAL A 209 -7.74 -1.73 -7.50
C VAL A 209 -8.96 -2.52 -7.95
N LYS A 210 -8.91 -3.06 -9.16
CA LYS A 210 -9.97 -3.85 -9.78
C LYS A 210 -9.57 -5.33 -9.74
N VAL A 211 -10.38 -6.15 -9.06
CA VAL A 211 -10.11 -7.58 -8.86
C VAL A 211 -11.19 -8.40 -9.57
N TYR A 212 -10.75 -9.36 -10.38
CA TYR A 212 -11.63 -10.17 -11.22
C TYR A 212 -12.00 -11.53 -10.60
N ASP A 213 -11.32 -11.93 -9.53
CA ASP A 213 -11.54 -13.19 -8.82
C ASP A 213 -12.42 -12.98 -7.58
N THR A 214 -12.76 -14.08 -6.89
CA THR A 214 -13.46 -14.05 -5.60
C THR A 214 -12.67 -13.30 -4.53
N THR A 215 -13.31 -12.39 -3.81
CA THR A 215 -12.68 -11.46 -2.86
C THR A 215 -13.16 -11.64 -1.41
N ASP A 216 -13.67 -12.81 -1.05
CA ASP A 216 -14.32 -13.10 0.23
C ASP A 216 -13.49 -12.73 1.48
N ASP A 217 -12.17 -12.74 1.37
CA ASP A 217 -11.24 -12.45 2.47
C ASP A 217 -10.75 -11.00 2.50
N MET A 218 -11.14 -10.18 1.53
CA MET A 218 -10.70 -8.79 1.35
C MET A 218 -11.78 -7.81 1.81
N ILE A 219 -11.73 -7.50 3.11
CA ILE A 219 -12.62 -6.53 3.77
C ILE A 219 -11.89 -5.21 4.07
N LEU A 220 -12.62 -4.18 4.52
CA LEU A 220 -12.05 -2.92 4.99
C LEU A 220 -10.89 -3.13 5.98
N ASN A 221 -9.87 -2.28 5.86
CA ASN A 221 -8.63 -2.28 6.65
C ASN A 221 -7.75 -3.53 6.47
N THR A 222 -8.11 -4.44 5.56
CA THR A 222 -7.24 -5.56 5.19
C THR A 222 -6.01 -5.02 4.48
N MET A 223 -4.83 -5.50 4.90
CA MET A 223 -3.57 -5.22 4.22
C MET A 223 -3.34 -6.26 3.13
N VAL A 224 -3.02 -5.81 1.92
CA VAL A 224 -2.88 -6.65 0.74
C VAL A 224 -1.69 -6.18 -0.09
N GLU A 225 -0.96 -7.13 -0.66
CA GLU A 225 0.05 -6.89 -1.68
C GLU A 225 -0.56 -7.26 -3.04
N PHE A 226 -0.80 -6.26 -3.88
CA PHE A 226 -1.38 -6.40 -5.21
C PHE A 226 -0.29 -6.40 -6.26
N ILE A 227 -0.46 -7.24 -7.29
CA ILE A 227 0.37 -7.25 -8.49
C ILE A 227 -0.59 -7.17 -9.67
N GLY A 228 -0.40 -6.17 -10.52
CA GLY A 228 -1.35 -5.89 -11.58
C GLY A 228 -0.87 -4.83 -12.56
N ILE A 229 -1.70 -4.56 -13.55
CA ILE A 229 -1.39 -3.62 -14.61
C ILE A 229 -1.85 -2.23 -14.18
N TYR A 230 -0.91 -1.29 -14.13
CA TYR A 230 -1.15 0.09 -13.76
C TYR A 230 -1.66 0.89 -14.96
N TYR A 231 -2.68 1.70 -14.73
CA TYR A 231 -3.13 2.70 -15.66
C TYR A 231 -3.40 4.01 -14.93
N GLU A 232 -3.10 5.10 -15.60
CA GLU A 232 -3.45 6.44 -15.17
C GLU A 232 -4.40 7.03 -16.19
N HIS A 233 -5.64 7.28 -15.77
CA HIS A 233 -6.69 7.80 -16.63
C HIS A 233 -7.15 9.15 -16.10
N SER A 234 -7.23 10.15 -16.97
CA SER A 234 -7.94 11.39 -16.69
C SER A 234 -9.43 11.10 -16.55
N VAL A 235 -10.02 11.50 -15.43
CA VAL A 235 -11.46 11.36 -15.24
C VAL A 235 -12.14 12.65 -15.66
N ILE A 236 -13.03 12.49 -16.61
CA ILE A 236 -13.80 13.59 -17.16
C ILE A 236 -15.26 13.23 -16.93
N LYS A 237 -15.94 14.03 -16.09
CA LYS A 237 -17.39 13.86 -15.87
C LYS A 237 -18.11 14.04 -17.20
N ALA A 238 -19.12 13.20 -17.46
CA ALA A 238 -19.91 13.25 -18.70
C ALA A 238 -20.52 14.65 -18.93
N ASP A 239 -20.93 15.33 -17.86
CA ASP A 239 -21.50 16.68 -17.90
C ASP A 239 -20.45 17.78 -18.18
N SER A 240 -19.16 17.47 -18.02
CA SER A 240 -18.03 18.36 -18.24
C SER A 240 -17.35 18.17 -19.60
N LEU A 241 -17.89 17.28 -20.46
CA LEU A 241 -17.37 17.06 -21.82
C LEU A 241 -17.33 18.35 -22.66
N GLN A 242 -18.22 19.31 -22.36
CA GLN A 242 -18.25 20.62 -23.02
C GLN A 242 -17.19 21.60 -22.47
N ALA A 243 -16.68 21.38 -21.24
CA ALA A 243 -15.69 22.22 -20.55
C ALA A 243 -14.24 21.72 -20.74
N LEU A 244 -14.05 20.54 -21.32
CA LEU A 244 -12.75 19.93 -21.64
C LEU A 244 -11.80 20.85 -22.42
N ASN A 245 -12.35 21.66 -23.32
CA ASN A 245 -11.57 22.59 -24.14
C ASN A 245 -11.14 23.86 -23.39
N GLN A 246 -11.61 24.06 -22.16
CA GLN A 246 -11.34 25.24 -21.32
C GLN A 246 -10.65 24.90 -19.99
N MET A 247 -10.52 23.62 -19.65
CA MET A 247 -9.76 23.17 -18.49
C MET A 247 -8.28 23.09 -18.82
N ASP A 248 -7.46 23.57 -17.90
CA ASP A 248 -6.01 23.38 -17.94
C ASP A 248 -5.73 21.87 -17.85
N PRO A 249 -4.96 21.26 -18.78
CA PRO A 249 -4.69 19.82 -18.76
C PRO A 249 -4.12 19.31 -17.43
N ASP A 250 -3.37 20.17 -16.74
CA ASP A 250 -2.76 19.88 -15.43
C ASP A 250 -3.77 19.85 -14.27
N GLN A 251 -5.01 20.32 -14.49
CA GLN A 251 -6.08 20.36 -13.48
C GLN A 251 -7.10 19.22 -13.63
N VAL A 252 -6.95 18.35 -14.63
CA VAL A 252 -7.87 17.22 -14.81
C VAL A 252 -7.52 16.14 -13.78
N PRO A 253 -8.47 15.70 -12.94
CA PRO A 253 -8.17 14.68 -11.93
C PRO A 253 -7.79 13.37 -12.60
N HIS A 254 -6.62 12.84 -12.25
CA HIS A 254 -6.14 11.55 -12.71
C HIS A 254 -6.45 10.49 -11.66
N ILE A 255 -7.12 9.40 -12.07
CA ILE A 255 -7.30 8.22 -11.22
C ILE A 255 -6.27 7.16 -11.61
N LYS A 256 -5.52 6.74 -10.59
CA LYS A 256 -4.58 5.63 -10.65
C LYS A 256 -5.34 4.33 -10.45
N THR A 257 -5.32 3.46 -11.46
CA THR A 257 -6.05 2.19 -11.45
C THR A 257 -5.08 1.03 -11.62
N ILE A 258 -5.22 -0.01 -10.81
CA ILE A 258 -4.53 -1.28 -10.97
C ILE A 258 -5.56 -2.35 -11.32
N HIS A 259 -5.38 -2.97 -12.48
CA HIS A 259 -6.08 -4.22 -12.78
C HIS A 259 -5.29 -5.37 -12.18
N CYS A 260 -5.79 -5.91 -11.07
CA CYS A 260 -5.11 -6.95 -10.31
C CYS A 260 -5.08 -8.26 -11.09
N ILE A 261 -3.88 -8.82 -11.25
CA ILE A 261 -3.64 -10.15 -11.81
C ILE A 261 -3.50 -11.16 -10.66
N GLN A 262 -2.74 -10.79 -9.63
CA GLN A 262 -2.48 -11.61 -8.45
C GLN A 262 -2.48 -10.71 -7.22
N TYR A 263 -2.96 -11.22 -6.10
CA TYR A 263 -2.83 -10.54 -4.81
C TYR A 263 -2.49 -11.52 -3.70
N LYS A 264 -1.98 -10.96 -2.60
CA LYS A 264 -1.67 -11.69 -1.38
C LYS A 264 -2.12 -10.89 -0.17
N LYS A 265 -3.05 -11.44 0.60
CA LYS A 265 -3.42 -10.89 1.91
C LYS A 265 -2.23 -10.95 2.87
N LEU A 266 -1.95 -9.84 3.55
CA LEU A 266 -0.83 -9.71 4.48
C LEU A 266 -1.31 -9.89 5.91
N SER A 267 -0.75 -10.86 6.62
CA SER A 267 -1.01 -11.08 8.05
C SER A 267 -0.18 -10.17 8.96
N HIS A 268 0.96 -9.69 8.47
CA HIS A 268 1.85 -8.74 9.12
C HIS A 268 2.56 -7.88 8.08
N ILE A 269 3.14 -6.77 8.54
CA ILE A 269 3.94 -5.92 7.67
C ILE A 269 5.44 -5.93 7.93
N ASN A 270 5.90 -6.70 8.93
CA ASN A 270 7.33 -6.81 9.23
C ASN A 270 8.07 -7.53 8.07
N PRO A 271 8.94 -6.83 7.33
CA PRO A 271 9.64 -7.40 6.17
C PRO A 271 10.72 -8.42 6.57
N ILE A 272 11.21 -8.39 7.81
CA ILE A 272 12.27 -9.29 8.29
C ILE A 272 11.73 -10.73 8.40
N LEU A 273 10.42 -10.89 8.63
CA LEU A 273 9.78 -12.20 8.75
C LEU A 273 9.75 -12.98 7.44
N TYR A 274 10.01 -12.35 6.28
CA TYR A 274 10.17 -13.09 5.02
C TYR A 274 11.43 -13.97 4.99
N HIS A 275 12.44 -13.64 5.80
CA HIS A 275 13.73 -14.34 5.82
C HIS A 275 13.97 -15.12 7.12
N LEU A 276 13.26 -14.78 8.20
CA LEU A 276 13.35 -15.49 9.47
C LEU A 276 12.54 -16.79 9.42
N ARG A 277 13.24 -17.93 9.26
CA ARG A 277 12.59 -19.24 9.21
C ARG A 277 12.46 -19.91 10.58
N ASN A 278 13.37 -19.64 11.52
CA ASN A 278 13.36 -20.20 12.86
C ASN A 278 13.86 -19.17 13.88
N ILE A 279 13.13 -19.00 14.98
CA ILE A 279 13.54 -18.18 16.13
C ILE A 279 13.72 -19.12 17.31
N GLU A 280 14.93 -19.15 17.89
CA GLU A 280 15.21 -20.01 19.03
C GLU A 280 14.61 -19.43 20.33
N SER A 281 14.24 -20.30 21.27
CA SER A 281 13.71 -19.87 22.58
C SER A 281 14.70 -18.98 23.36
N SER A 282 16.00 -19.22 23.19
CA SER A 282 17.08 -18.39 23.75
C SER A 282 17.01 -16.93 23.26
N GLN A 283 16.77 -16.73 21.96
CA GLN A 283 16.63 -15.43 21.34
C GLN A 283 15.38 -14.68 21.82
N ILE A 284 14.27 -15.41 22.03
CA ILE A 284 13.04 -14.84 22.59
C ILE A 284 13.26 -14.33 24.02
N LEU A 285 13.97 -15.12 24.85
CA LEU A 285 14.31 -14.73 26.21
C LEU A 285 15.20 -13.49 26.25
N LEU A 286 16.22 -13.42 25.39
CA LEU A 286 17.08 -12.25 25.26
C LEU A 286 16.31 -11.02 24.76
N ALA A 287 15.45 -11.16 23.76
CA ALA A 287 14.61 -10.08 23.25
C ALA A 287 13.68 -9.54 24.34
N ARG A 288 13.06 -10.41 25.13
CA ARG A 288 12.25 -10.04 26.29
C ARG A 288 13.07 -9.21 27.29
N GLN A 289 14.25 -9.68 27.67
CA GLN A 289 15.12 -8.98 28.62
C GLN A 289 15.51 -7.59 28.09
N HIS A 290 15.88 -7.49 26.82
CA HIS A 290 16.23 -6.21 26.20
C HIS A 290 15.05 -5.24 26.19
N ILE A 291 13.85 -5.68 25.77
CA ILE A 291 12.67 -4.81 25.74
C ILE A 291 12.31 -4.32 27.14
N LEU A 292 12.32 -5.20 28.14
CA LEU A 292 12.05 -4.81 29.53
C LEU A 292 13.09 -3.80 30.05
N SER A 293 14.38 -4.01 29.74
CA SER A 293 15.42 -3.04 30.14
C SER A 293 15.23 -1.66 29.51
N LEU A 294 14.72 -1.60 28.27
CA LEU A 294 14.39 -0.34 27.59
C LEU A 294 13.20 0.34 28.27
N PHE A 295 12.15 -0.40 28.65
CA PHE A 295 11.04 0.17 29.42
C PHE A 295 11.47 0.64 30.82
N GLU A 296 12.31 -0.11 31.52
CA GLU A 296 12.85 0.27 32.84
C GLU A 296 13.68 1.56 32.77
N SER A 297 14.29 1.85 31.61
CA SER A 297 15.00 3.13 31.40
C SER A 297 14.06 4.35 31.33
N ILE A 298 12.80 4.14 30.92
CA ILE A 298 11.77 5.19 30.84
C ILE A 298 10.98 5.29 32.16
N PHE A 299 10.69 4.14 32.77
CA PHE A 299 9.90 4.01 34.00
C PHE A 299 10.75 3.40 35.13
N PRO A 300 11.71 4.15 35.68
CA PRO A 300 12.57 3.64 36.74
C PRO A 300 11.73 3.31 37.98
N ASN A 301 11.98 2.15 38.57
CA ASN A 301 11.29 1.58 39.73
C ASN A 301 9.87 1.03 39.49
N ASP A 302 9.36 1.03 38.26
CA ASP A 302 8.05 0.42 37.94
C ASP A 302 8.20 -0.78 36.99
N LYS A 303 8.76 -1.86 37.52
CA LYS A 303 8.96 -3.12 36.77
C LYS A 303 7.64 -3.76 36.34
N LEU A 304 6.59 -3.57 37.14
CA LEU A 304 5.28 -4.13 36.85
C LEU A 304 4.64 -3.45 35.63
N LEU A 305 4.75 -2.12 35.53
CA LEU A 305 4.35 -1.38 34.34
C LEU A 305 5.10 -1.85 33.09
N CYS A 306 6.41 -2.07 33.19
CA CYS A 306 7.23 -2.57 32.07
C CYS A 306 6.74 -3.93 31.56
N GLU A 307 6.36 -4.83 32.47
CA GLU A 307 5.76 -6.12 32.13
C GLU A 307 4.39 -5.97 31.47
N TYR A 308 3.52 -5.09 31.98
CA TYR A 308 2.22 -4.82 31.35
C TYR A 308 2.35 -4.17 29.97
N LEU A 309 3.33 -3.29 29.76
CA LEU A 309 3.65 -2.72 28.45
C LEU A 309 4.08 -3.81 27.46
N LEU A 310 4.96 -4.72 27.87
CA LEU A 310 5.36 -5.84 27.04
C LEU A 310 4.15 -6.73 26.70
N LEU A 311 3.32 -7.06 27.70
CA LEU A 311 2.11 -7.85 27.48
C LEU A 311 1.12 -7.14 26.55
N HIS A 312 0.99 -5.81 26.63
CA HIS A 312 0.15 -5.01 25.74
C HIS A 312 0.62 -5.16 24.29
N ILE A 313 1.93 -5.01 24.06
CA ILE A 313 2.53 -5.07 22.71
C ILE A 313 2.35 -6.45 22.06
N ILE A 314 2.49 -7.53 22.83
CA ILE A 314 2.36 -8.89 22.27
C ILE A 314 0.91 -9.40 22.27
N SER A 315 -0.02 -8.67 22.91
CA SER A 315 -1.42 -9.05 22.97
C SER A 315 -2.06 -9.02 21.57
N ARG A 316 -2.90 -10.01 21.28
CA ARG A 316 -3.58 -10.13 19.98
C ARG A 316 -4.93 -10.76 20.14
N ILE A 317 -5.89 -10.32 19.32
CA ILE A 317 -7.20 -10.94 19.29
C ILE A 317 -7.08 -12.28 18.55
N TYR A 318 -7.23 -13.39 19.27
CA TYR A 318 -7.17 -14.73 18.67
C TYR A 318 -8.56 -15.40 18.59
N VAL A 319 -9.54 -14.92 19.36
CA VAL A 319 -10.94 -15.37 19.30
C VAL A 319 -11.86 -14.16 19.33
N ARG A 320 -12.84 -14.14 18.43
CA ARG A 320 -14.00 -13.25 18.47
C ARG A 320 -15.25 -14.11 18.57
N GLN A 321 -16.03 -13.92 19.62
CA GLN A 321 -17.33 -14.58 19.79
C GLN A 321 -18.38 -13.53 20.13
N LEU A 322 -19.47 -13.51 19.34
CA LEU A 322 -20.64 -12.63 19.48
C LEU A 322 -20.29 -11.13 19.42
N SER A 323 -19.71 -10.59 20.48
CA SER A 323 -19.31 -9.18 20.63
C SER A 323 -18.02 -8.98 21.44
N VAL A 324 -17.38 -10.06 21.91
CA VAL A 324 -16.18 -10.00 22.75
C VAL A 324 -14.96 -10.45 21.96
N ALA A 325 -13.90 -9.66 22.05
CA ALA A 325 -12.59 -9.97 21.49
C ALA A 325 -11.65 -10.44 22.60
N TYR A 326 -11.24 -11.70 22.56
CA TYR A 326 -10.34 -12.29 23.54
C TYR A 326 -8.88 -12.16 23.11
N GLY A 327 -8.01 -11.85 24.07
CA GLY A 327 -6.56 -11.79 23.88
C GLY A 327 -5.98 -10.40 23.63
N LYS A 328 -6.82 -9.37 23.50
CA LYS A 328 -6.37 -7.97 23.52
C LYS A 328 -6.17 -7.52 24.97
N LEU A 329 -5.01 -6.94 25.28
CA LEU A 329 -4.75 -6.27 26.54
C LEU A 329 -4.68 -4.76 26.30
N SER A 330 -5.70 -4.00 26.67
CA SER A 330 -5.64 -2.54 26.67
C SER A 330 -4.99 -2.06 27.97
N LEU A 331 -4.04 -1.13 27.88
CA LEU A 331 -3.33 -0.59 29.04
C LEU A 331 -3.62 0.90 29.18
N ASN A 332 -3.95 1.34 30.39
CA ASN A 332 -4.06 2.75 30.74
C ASN A 332 -2.93 3.10 31.72
N ILE A 333 -2.17 4.13 31.41
CA ILE A 333 -1.04 4.60 32.22
C ILE A 333 -1.35 6.01 32.65
N SER A 334 -1.45 6.24 33.95
CA SER A 334 -1.67 7.55 34.54
C SER A 334 -0.38 8.11 35.13
N ASN A 335 -0.36 9.43 35.37
CA ASN A 335 0.77 10.12 35.99
C ASN A 335 2.10 10.00 35.22
N ILE A 336 2.01 9.98 33.89
CA ILE A 336 3.17 9.98 32.99
C ILE A 336 3.63 11.41 32.70
N SER A 337 4.93 11.66 32.73
CA SER A 337 5.48 12.96 32.31
C SER A 337 5.50 13.10 30.79
N ALA A 338 5.54 14.32 30.28
CA ALA A 338 5.66 14.57 28.83
C ALA A 338 6.95 13.97 28.24
N GLU A 339 8.04 13.98 29.02
CA GLU A 339 9.34 13.39 28.64
C GLU A 339 9.24 11.86 28.52
N GLN A 340 8.59 11.21 29.49
CA GLN A 340 8.37 9.76 29.47
C GLN A 340 7.48 9.34 28.30
N LEU A 341 6.41 10.10 28.03
CA LEU A 341 5.53 9.85 26.89
C LEU A 341 6.27 9.95 25.56
N SER A 342 7.08 10.99 25.38
CA SER A 342 7.91 11.19 24.19
C SER A 342 8.94 10.07 24.01
N ALA A 343 9.63 9.67 25.09
CA ALA A 343 10.57 8.57 25.06
C ALA A 343 9.90 7.22 24.73
N LEU A 344 8.71 6.97 25.29
CA LEU A 344 7.93 5.78 24.99
C LEU A 344 7.51 5.76 23.52
N GLU A 345 6.99 6.87 22.99
CA GLU A 345 6.60 6.97 21.58
C GLU A 345 7.78 6.69 20.65
N GLN A 346 8.95 7.29 20.91
CA GLN A 346 10.17 7.03 20.14
C GLN A 346 10.57 5.56 20.20
N LEU A 347 10.53 4.94 21.38
CA LEU A 347 10.84 3.52 21.53
C LEU A 347 9.84 2.64 20.74
N LEU A 348 8.54 2.91 20.85
CA LEU A 348 7.50 2.18 20.13
C LEU A 348 7.69 2.27 18.61
N GLN A 349 8.03 3.45 18.07
CA GLN A 349 8.33 3.63 16.65
C GLN A 349 9.52 2.78 16.18
N THR A 350 10.50 2.50 17.04
CA THR A 350 11.67 1.67 16.70
C THR A 350 11.39 0.17 16.71
N ILE A 351 10.45 -0.31 17.53
CA ILE A 351 10.20 -1.75 17.71
C ILE A 351 8.94 -2.23 16.98
N LEU A 352 7.92 -1.39 16.86
CA LEU A 352 6.64 -1.77 16.26
C LEU A 352 6.65 -1.52 14.76
N PRO A 353 6.06 -2.43 13.95
CA PRO A 353 5.87 -2.17 12.53
C PRO A 353 4.79 -1.10 12.25
N LEU A 354 3.72 -1.08 13.06
CA LEU A 354 2.57 -0.19 12.95
C LEU A 354 2.34 0.54 14.28
N HIS A 355 2.43 1.86 14.27
CA HIS A 355 2.20 2.70 15.45
C HIS A 355 1.53 4.01 15.07
N SER A 356 0.46 4.37 15.77
CA SER A 356 -0.25 5.64 15.61
C SER A 356 -0.42 6.33 16.96
N ARG A 357 -0.38 7.67 16.96
CA ARG A 357 -0.72 8.50 18.12
C ARG A 357 -1.93 9.36 17.78
N LEU A 358 -2.93 9.35 18.65
CA LEU A 358 -4.13 10.19 18.55
C LEU A 358 -4.27 10.99 19.82
N SER A 359 -3.86 12.26 19.79
CA SER A 359 -4.03 13.15 20.93
C SER A 359 -5.50 13.53 21.11
N ILE A 360 -6.13 13.04 22.18
CA ILE A 360 -7.53 13.37 22.47
C ILE A 360 -7.62 14.60 23.40
N THR A 361 -8.10 15.70 22.84
CA THR A 361 -8.49 16.94 23.53
C THR A 361 -9.98 17.24 23.32
N VAL A 362 -10.56 18.14 24.11
CA VAL A 362 -11.96 18.61 23.92
C VAL A 362 -12.18 19.15 22.51
N ASP A 363 -11.21 19.89 21.97
CA ASP A 363 -11.28 20.40 20.60
C ASP A 363 -11.33 19.26 19.58
N THR A 364 -10.38 18.31 19.67
CA THR A 364 -10.33 17.18 18.72
C THR A 364 -11.59 16.31 18.80
N LEU A 365 -12.20 16.14 19.98
CA LEU A 365 -13.45 15.36 20.11
C LEU A 365 -14.65 16.05 19.43
N ASN A 366 -14.65 17.38 19.38
CA ASN A 366 -15.75 18.14 18.78
C ASN A 366 -15.55 18.39 17.27
N THR A 367 -14.30 18.45 16.81
CA THR A 367 -13.97 18.85 15.42
C THR A 367 -13.46 17.72 14.56
N MET A 368 -12.82 16.70 15.14
CA MET A 368 -12.17 15.64 14.38
C MET A 368 -13.16 14.53 14.03
N GLN A 369 -13.26 14.23 12.74
CA GLN A 369 -13.99 13.06 12.28
C GLN A 369 -13.17 11.79 12.56
N LEU A 370 -13.49 11.13 13.67
CA LEU A 370 -12.74 9.94 14.13
C LEU A 370 -13.12 8.67 13.37
N MET A 371 -14.37 8.56 12.91
CA MET A 371 -14.86 7.40 12.16
C MET A 371 -15.10 7.75 10.70
N PRO A 372 -14.82 6.82 9.77
CA PRO A 372 -15.07 7.06 8.36
C PRO A 372 -16.56 7.33 8.13
N ASN A 373 -16.86 8.39 7.37
CA ASN A 373 -18.21 8.70 6.92
C ASN A 373 -18.22 8.67 5.39
N LYS A 374 -19.26 8.08 4.81
CA LYS A 374 -19.59 8.30 3.41
C LYS A 374 -20.47 9.56 3.40
N ASP A 375 -19.96 10.68 2.92
CA ASP A 375 -20.75 11.89 2.79
C ASP A 375 -21.76 11.69 1.64
N VAL A 376 -22.89 11.03 1.93
CA VAL A 376 -23.97 10.76 0.95
C VAL A 376 -24.73 12.04 0.58
N ALA A 377 -24.60 13.11 1.37
CA ALA A 377 -25.43 14.32 1.28
C ALA A 377 -24.82 15.46 0.43
N ILE A 378 -23.74 15.23 -0.30
CA ILE A 378 -23.27 16.17 -1.31
C ILE A 378 -23.61 15.58 -2.68
N ASP A 379 -24.87 15.77 -3.06
CA ASP A 379 -25.29 15.67 -4.45
C ASP A 379 -24.34 16.53 -5.31
N ASP A 380 -23.81 15.92 -6.37
CA ASP A 380 -23.08 16.48 -7.52
C ASP A 380 -21.53 16.59 -7.53
N SER A 381 -20.77 16.49 -6.43
CA SER A 381 -19.33 16.84 -6.51
C SER A 381 -18.27 15.75 -6.30
N ASP A 382 -18.42 14.75 -5.42
CA ASP A 382 -17.39 13.71 -5.26
C ASP A 382 -18.02 12.33 -5.13
N ALA A 383 -17.49 11.35 -5.87
CA ALA A 383 -17.86 9.95 -5.71
C ALA A 383 -17.85 9.59 -4.22
N SER A 384 -18.86 8.86 -3.77
CA SER A 384 -19.12 8.41 -2.39
C SER A 384 -17.99 7.55 -1.81
N GLN A 385 -16.79 8.11 -1.71
CA GLN A 385 -15.56 7.47 -1.27
C GLN A 385 -15.41 7.70 0.22
N LEU A 386 -15.10 6.63 0.92
CA LEU A 386 -14.84 6.67 2.34
C LEU A 386 -13.57 7.48 2.63
N LYS A 387 -13.71 8.66 3.25
CA LYS A 387 -12.56 9.48 3.67
C LYS A 387 -11.75 8.76 4.74
N GLN A 388 -10.42 8.83 4.63
CA GLN A 388 -9.52 8.24 5.62
C GLN A 388 -9.69 8.97 6.94
N THR A 389 -9.80 8.22 8.04
CA THR A 389 -9.91 8.79 9.39
C THR A 389 -8.86 8.19 10.32
N PRO A 390 -8.54 8.85 11.45
CA PRO A 390 -7.46 8.43 12.35
C PRO A 390 -7.63 7.03 12.95
N LEU A 391 -8.88 6.56 13.05
CA LEU A 391 -9.19 5.23 13.59
C LEU A 391 -9.41 4.18 12.49
N GLN A 392 -9.31 4.57 11.22
CA GLN A 392 -9.24 3.64 10.10
C GLN A 392 -7.81 3.10 9.99
N LEU A 393 -7.48 2.18 10.90
CA LEU A 393 -6.15 1.62 11.05
C LEU A 393 -6.10 0.17 10.54
N PRO A 394 -4.94 -0.26 10.02
CA PRO A 394 -4.73 -1.66 9.67
C PRO A 394 -4.92 -2.59 10.86
N PHE A 395 -5.20 -3.86 10.56
CA PHE A 395 -5.18 -4.89 11.60
C PHE A 395 -3.81 -4.96 12.28
N SER A 396 -3.81 -5.14 13.60
CA SER A 396 -2.62 -5.20 14.46
C SER A 396 -1.86 -3.87 14.63
N SER A 397 -2.47 -2.71 14.33
CA SER A 397 -1.92 -1.42 14.71
C SER A 397 -1.98 -1.17 16.22
N HIS A 398 -0.92 -0.55 16.75
CA HIS A 398 -0.93 0.01 18.11
C HIS A 398 -1.32 1.48 18.06
N LEU A 399 -2.33 1.84 18.85
CA LEU A 399 -2.82 3.21 18.97
C LEU A 399 -2.54 3.73 20.37
N LEU A 400 -1.71 4.77 20.45
CA LEU A 400 -1.50 5.56 21.66
C LEU A 400 -2.52 6.71 21.67
N ILE A 401 -3.25 6.85 22.78
CA ILE A 401 -4.29 7.86 22.97
C ILE A 401 -3.82 8.89 23.99
#